data_AF-A0A5J4IXS8-F1
#
_entry.id   AF-A0A5J4IXS8-F1
#
_cell.length_a   1.000
_cell.length_b   1.000
_cell.length_c   1.000
_cell.angle_alpha   90.00
_cell.angle_beta   90.00
_cell.angle_gamma   90.00
#
_symmetry.space_group_name_H-M   'P 1'
#
loop_
_entity.id
_entity.type
_entity.pdbx_description
1 polymer ?
#
loop_
_entity_poly.entity_id
_entity_poly.type
_entity_poly.pdbx_seq_one_letter_code
_entity_poly.pdbx_strand_id
1 'polypeptide(L)'
;MSRVTKLNDATVVVTSHQSKGRGQLGATWFSEDKKSLAFSIYKLFEGVEVKDSFYVSMAVAIGIAEILKEFNISGIKVKWPNDIMSRGKKCGGILIENFIQKSVVKTSIIGIGLNVNNEFFPGLPHASSMKLSSGQHYTISEILDKIICRVLKKLALVESGLYQKIHTQYHELLFMKEKIQVFEDLSKNRFNGVVKGVTSDGLLQVLLESENIQTFDLKEVKFCL
;
A
#
# COMPACT_ATOMS: atom_id res chain seq x y z
N MET A 1 -24.37 21.10 15.41
CA MET A 1 -25.20 20.10 14.70
C MET A 1 -24.35 19.52 13.57
N SER A 2 -23.87 18.29 13.69
CA SER A 2 -23.22 17.62 12.56
C SER A 2 -24.28 17.39 11.49
N ARG A 3 -24.11 17.97 10.29
CA ARG A 3 -24.90 17.54 9.13
C ARG A 3 -24.46 16.10 8.84
N VAL A 4 -25.33 15.13 9.12
CA VAL A 4 -25.12 13.74 8.71
C VAL A 4 -25.38 13.69 7.21
N THR A 5 -24.34 13.95 6.42
CA THR A 5 -24.38 13.72 4.98
C THR A 5 -24.06 12.24 4.74
N LYS A 6 -25.00 11.51 4.14
CA LYS A 6 -24.75 10.14 3.70
C LYS A 6 -23.84 10.20 2.46
N LEU A 7 -22.66 9.59 2.55
CA LEU A 7 -21.72 9.51 1.43
C LEU A 7 -22.05 8.26 0.60
N ASN A 8 -21.95 8.36 -0.73
CA ASN A 8 -22.14 7.22 -1.62
C ASN A 8 -20.90 6.32 -1.60
N ASP A 9 -21.10 5.01 -1.79
CA ASP A 9 -19.98 4.08 -1.96
C ASP A 9 -19.08 4.51 -3.13
N ALA A 10 -17.80 4.19 -3.02
CA ALA A 10 -16.75 4.56 -3.97
C ALA A 10 -16.59 6.08 -4.22
N THR A 11 -17.04 6.94 -3.29
CA THR A 11 -16.78 8.38 -3.40
C THR A 11 -15.28 8.64 -3.33
N VAL A 12 -14.74 9.39 -4.29
CA VAL A 12 -13.32 9.74 -4.37
C VAL A 12 -13.12 11.22 -4.10
N VAL A 13 -12.14 11.54 -3.25
CA VAL A 13 -11.65 12.90 -3.04
C VAL A 13 -10.19 12.96 -3.45
N VAL A 14 -9.84 13.90 -4.34
CA VAL A 14 -8.48 14.10 -4.86
C VAL A 14 -8.00 15.50 -4.54
N THR A 15 -6.70 15.67 -4.35
CA THR A 15 -6.05 16.97 -4.24
C THR A 15 -4.74 17.00 -5.03
N SER A 16 -4.37 18.17 -5.54
CA SER A 16 -3.06 18.39 -6.16
C SER A 16 -1.94 18.53 -5.13
N HIS A 17 -2.27 18.90 -3.89
CA HIS A 17 -1.32 19.12 -2.80
C HIS A 17 -1.94 18.84 -1.42
N GLN A 18 -1.17 18.20 -0.53
CA GLN A 18 -1.52 18.03 0.88
C GLN A 18 -0.54 18.81 1.76
N SER A 19 -1.03 19.81 2.49
CA SER A 19 -0.21 20.61 3.41
C SER A 19 0.16 19.87 4.70
N LYS A 20 -0.61 18.86 5.08
CA LYS A 20 -0.41 18.01 6.27
C LYS A 20 -0.65 16.54 5.94
N GLY A 21 -0.07 16.07 4.84
CA GLY A 21 -0.17 14.67 4.41
C GLY A 21 0.33 13.71 5.50
N ARG A 22 -0.42 12.64 5.74
CA ARG A 22 -0.11 11.63 6.77
C ARG A 22 0.16 10.28 6.11
N GLY A 23 1.16 9.57 6.62
CA GLY A 23 1.37 8.15 6.41
C GLY A 23 0.98 7.35 7.66
N GLN A 24 1.27 6.05 7.63
CA GLN A 24 1.01 5.18 8.78
C GLN A 24 1.80 5.63 10.01
N LEU A 25 1.18 5.45 11.18
CA LEU A 25 1.81 5.54 12.49
C LEU A 25 2.63 6.83 12.71
N GLY A 26 2.08 7.97 12.27
CA GLY A 26 2.62 9.31 12.47
C GLY A 26 3.62 9.79 11.41
N ALA A 27 3.94 8.97 10.41
CA ALA A 27 4.81 9.40 9.31
C ALA A 27 4.18 10.57 8.53
N THR A 28 5.01 11.44 7.97
CA THR A 28 4.55 12.52 7.08
C THR A 28 4.58 12.04 5.62
N TRP A 29 3.54 12.36 4.86
CA TRP A 29 3.51 12.16 3.41
C TRP A 29 3.96 13.44 2.70
N PHE A 30 5.03 13.34 1.91
CA PHE A 30 5.50 14.45 1.08
C PHE A 30 4.68 14.51 -0.21
N SER A 31 4.00 15.64 -0.43
CA SER A 31 3.20 15.89 -1.62
C SER A 31 3.65 17.18 -2.28
N GLU A 32 4.09 17.11 -3.52
CA GLU A 32 4.47 18.28 -4.32
C GLU A 32 3.31 18.65 -5.27
N ASP A 33 2.96 19.93 -5.32
CA ASP A 33 1.81 20.41 -6.10
C ASP A 33 1.94 19.99 -7.57
N LYS A 34 0.87 19.38 -8.09
CA LYS A 34 0.74 18.89 -9.49
C LYS A 34 1.80 17.86 -9.92
N LYS A 35 2.61 17.34 -9.00
CA LYS A 35 3.59 16.27 -9.28
C LYS A 35 3.30 14.98 -8.52
N SER A 36 2.69 15.08 -7.35
CA SER A 36 2.20 13.94 -6.58
C SER A 36 0.71 13.72 -6.84
N LEU A 37 0.28 12.46 -6.86
CA LEU A 37 -1.13 12.09 -6.85
C LEU A 37 -1.52 11.69 -5.43
N ALA A 38 -2.43 12.44 -4.81
CA ALA A 38 -2.97 12.14 -3.50
C ALA A 38 -4.50 12.13 -3.56
N PHE A 39 -5.10 11.01 -3.19
CA PHE A 39 -6.56 10.87 -3.16
C PHE A 39 -7.00 9.87 -2.10
N SER A 40 -8.29 9.87 -1.80
CA SER A 40 -8.91 8.93 -0.88
C SER A 40 -10.19 8.38 -1.48
N ILE A 41 -10.43 7.08 -1.28
CA ILE A 41 -11.66 6.40 -1.66
C ILE A 41 -12.44 6.06 -0.39
N TYR A 42 -13.69 6.49 -0.32
CA TYR A 42 -14.65 5.98 0.64
C TYR A 42 -15.24 4.68 0.12
N LYS A 43 -15.01 3.56 0.82
CA LYS A 43 -15.56 2.25 0.47
C LYS A 43 -16.43 1.71 1.59
N LEU A 44 -17.65 1.32 1.28
CA LEU A 44 -18.53 0.51 2.12
C LEU A 44 -18.29 -0.97 1.84
N PHE A 45 -18.37 -1.81 2.87
CA PHE A 45 -18.27 -3.25 2.71
C PHE A 45 -19.51 -3.94 3.27
N GLU A 46 -19.89 -5.04 2.61
CA GLU A 46 -20.95 -5.94 3.03
C GLU A 46 -20.32 -7.31 3.37
N GLY A 47 -19.78 -7.43 4.59
CA GLY A 47 -19.37 -8.74 5.13
C GLY A 47 -17.87 -9.02 5.20
N VAL A 48 -16.99 -8.01 5.05
CA VAL A 48 -15.57 -8.20 5.33
C VAL A 48 -15.35 -8.28 6.84
N GLU A 49 -14.98 -9.46 7.34
CA GLU A 49 -14.64 -9.64 8.75
C GLU A 49 -13.35 -8.90 9.12
N VAL A 50 -13.20 -8.49 10.38
CA VAL A 50 -12.00 -7.79 10.86
C VAL A 50 -10.72 -8.61 10.60
N LYS A 51 -10.78 -9.93 10.76
CA LYS A 51 -9.65 -10.84 10.51
C LYS A 51 -9.19 -10.84 9.04
N ASP A 52 -10.09 -10.49 8.11
CA ASP A 52 -9.85 -10.46 6.67
C ASP A 52 -9.56 -9.04 6.16
N SER A 53 -9.54 -8.04 7.06
CA SER A 53 -9.40 -6.63 6.69
C SER A 53 -8.09 -6.32 5.95
N PHE A 54 -7.04 -7.10 6.15
CA PHE A 54 -5.77 -6.92 5.44
C PHE A 54 -5.88 -7.25 3.94
N TYR A 55 -6.85 -8.07 3.52
CA TYR A 55 -7.11 -8.31 2.09
C TYR A 55 -7.54 -7.03 1.35
N VAL A 56 -8.13 -6.05 2.04
CA VAL A 56 -8.40 -4.71 1.49
C VAL A 56 -7.08 -4.04 1.10
N SER A 57 -6.08 -4.06 1.99
CA SER A 57 -4.74 -3.51 1.71
C SER A 57 -4.08 -4.23 0.54
N MET A 58 -4.11 -5.57 0.53
CA MET A 58 -3.56 -6.38 -0.55
C MET A 58 -4.22 -6.03 -1.90
N ALA A 59 -5.56 -5.95 -1.94
CA ALA A 59 -6.32 -5.64 -3.14
C ALA A 59 -5.98 -4.26 -3.71
N VAL A 60 -5.87 -3.24 -2.86
CA VAL A 60 -5.45 -1.88 -3.26
C VAL A 60 -4.03 -1.90 -3.83
N ALA A 61 -3.10 -2.57 -3.15
CA ALA A 61 -1.72 -2.65 -3.59
C ALA A 61 -1.57 -3.36 -4.94
N ILE A 62 -2.28 -4.47 -5.16
CA ILE A 62 -2.33 -5.16 -6.45
C ILE A 62 -2.90 -4.23 -7.53
N GLY A 63 -4.00 -3.53 -7.24
CA GLY A 63 -4.64 -2.66 -8.22
C GLY A 63 -3.74 -1.52 -8.68
N ILE A 64 -3.03 -0.89 -7.75
CA ILE A 64 -2.01 0.12 -8.06
C ILE A 64 -0.87 -0.50 -8.86
N ALA A 65 -0.33 -1.64 -8.41
CA ALA A 65 0.82 -2.27 -9.04
C ALA A 65 0.55 -2.68 -10.50
N GLU A 66 -0.65 -3.18 -10.80
CA GLU A 66 -1.05 -3.51 -12.18
C GLU A 66 -1.08 -2.26 -13.07
N ILE A 67 -1.66 -1.15 -12.60
CA ILE A 67 -1.70 0.09 -13.39
C ILE A 67 -0.31 0.68 -13.58
N LEU A 68 0.55 0.69 -12.56
CA LEU A 68 1.91 1.19 -12.72
C LEU A 68 2.72 0.36 -13.74
N LYS A 69 2.48 -0.95 -13.82
CA LYS A 69 3.08 -1.80 -14.86
C LYS A 69 2.55 -1.46 -16.26
N GLU A 70 1.25 -1.16 -16.40
CA GLU A 70 0.66 -0.70 -17.67
C GLU A 70 1.26 0.63 -18.15
N PHE A 71 1.69 1.50 -17.24
CA PHE A 71 2.46 2.71 -17.54
C PHE A 71 3.96 2.48 -17.73
N ASN A 72 4.39 1.22 -17.93
CA ASN A 72 5.77 0.80 -18.14
C ASN A 72 6.73 1.09 -16.98
N ILE A 73 6.22 1.25 -15.75
CA ILE A 73 7.09 1.38 -14.58
C ILE A 73 7.66 0.01 -14.22
N SER A 74 8.98 -0.12 -14.32
CA SER A 74 9.66 -1.41 -14.10
C SER A 74 9.88 -1.71 -12.62
N GLY A 75 9.97 -3.00 -12.28
CA GLY A 75 10.41 -3.43 -10.95
C GLY A 75 9.43 -3.07 -9.84
N ILE A 76 8.13 -3.00 -10.16
CA ILE A 76 7.08 -2.73 -9.18
C ILE A 76 6.96 -3.89 -8.20
N LYS A 77 7.09 -3.56 -6.92
CA LYS A 77 6.93 -4.48 -5.78
C LYS A 77 6.18 -3.78 -4.65
N VAL A 78 5.58 -4.56 -3.76
CA VAL A 78 4.94 -4.08 -2.54
C VAL A 78 5.85 -4.42 -1.37
N LYS A 79 6.39 -3.40 -0.72
CA LYS A 79 7.09 -3.57 0.55
C LYS A 79 6.03 -3.54 1.64
N TRP A 80 5.88 -4.68 2.31
CA TRP A 80 4.94 -4.81 3.41
C TRP A 80 5.20 -3.72 4.47
N PRO A 81 4.14 -3.12 5.04
CA PRO A 81 2.73 -3.47 4.84
C PRO A 81 2.02 -2.73 3.69
N ASN A 82 2.59 -1.63 3.19
CA ASN A 82 1.80 -0.63 2.46
C ASN A 82 2.57 0.22 1.45
N ASP A 83 3.87 -0.03 1.26
CA ASP A 83 4.73 0.78 0.42
C ASP A 83 4.77 0.22 -1.00
N ILE A 84 4.53 1.09 -1.99
CA ILE A 84 4.71 0.75 -3.40
C ILE A 84 6.13 1.13 -3.80
N MET A 85 6.88 0.15 -4.30
CA MET A 85 8.29 0.25 -4.63
C MET A 85 8.49 0.13 -6.14
N SER A 86 9.41 0.90 -6.69
CA SER A 86 9.96 0.78 -8.05
C SER A 86 11.47 0.62 -7.94
N ARG A 87 12.01 -0.52 -8.41
CA ARG A 87 13.45 -0.83 -8.38
C ARG A 87 14.10 -0.60 -6.99
N GLY A 88 13.39 -0.96 -5.93
CA GLY A 88 13.87 -0.82 -4.54
C GLY A 88 13.73 0.56 -3.91
N LYS A 89 13.18 1.55 -4.63
CA LYS A 89 12.85 2.88 -4.09
C LYS A 89 11.34 3.07 -3.98
N LYS A 90 10.89 3.77 -2.95
CA LYS A 90 9.47 4.02 -2.68
C LYS A 90 8.90 5.03 -3.68
N CYS A 91 7.90 4.63 -4.46
CA CYS A 91 7.16 5.49 -5.37
C CYS A 91 5.74 5.82 -4.89
N GLY A 92 5.31 5.25 -3.77
CA GLY A 92 4.01 5.56 -3.19
C GLY A 92 3.74 4.81 -1.89
N GLY A 93 2.58 5.11 -1.30
CA GLY A 93 2.12 4.46 -0.09
C GLY A 93 0.60 4.41 -0.02
N ILE A 94 0.12 3.44 0.75
CA ILE A 94 -1.30 3.23 1.04
C ILE A 94 -1.54 3.46 2.53
N LEU A 95 -2.64 4.12 2.86
CA LEU A 95 -3.11 4.29 4.23
C LEU A 95 -4.59 3.92 4.26
N ILE A 96 -4.96 2.91 5.04
CA ILE A 96 -6.35 2.48 5.17
C ILE A 96 -6.80 2.68 6.61
N GLU A 97 -7.89 3.41 6.78
CA GLU A 97 -8.55 3.61 8.06
C GLU A 97 -9.91 2.90 8.03
N ASN A 98 -10.05 1.85 8.85
CA ASN A 98 -11.25 1.02 8.91
C ASN A 98 -12.19 1.49 10.03
N PHE A 99 -13.47 1.62 9.71
CA PHE A 99 -14.54 1.78 10.68
C PHE A 99 -15.21 0.43 10.89
N ILE A 100 -15.01 -0.13 12.07
CA ILE A 100 -15.49 -1.45 12.46
C ILE A 100 -16.83 -1.30 13.16
N GLN A 101 -17.80 -2.14 12.79
CA GLN A 101 -19.06 -2.28 13.50
C GLN A 101 -19.22 -3.75 13.89
N LYS A 102 -19.25 -4.03 15.20
CA LYS A 102 -19.17 -5.40 15.75
C LYS A 102 -17.85 -6.07 15.30
N SER A 103 -17.93 -7.14 14.51
CA SER A 103 -16.81 -7.94 14.02
C SER A 103 -16.55 -7.77 12.51
N VAL A 104 -17.19 -6.78 11.88
CA VAL A 104 -17.05 -6.52 10.43
C VAL A 104 -16.52 -5.11 10.17
N VAL A 105 -15.68 -4.99 9.14
CA VAL A 105 -15.33 -3.70 8.57
C VAL A 105 -16.56 -3.18 7.83
N LYS A 106 -17.15 -2.09 8.33
CA LYS A 106 -18.33 -1.50 7.68
C LYS A 106 -17.93 -0.54 6.57
N THR A 107 -16.86 0.21 6.82
CA THR A 107 -16.36 1.26 5.94
C THR A 107 -14.86 1.34 6.02
N SER A 108 -14.20 1.67 4.91
CA SER A 108 -12.79 2.06 4.89
C SER A 108 -12.60 3.39 4.18
N ILE A 109 -11.70 4.21 4.71
CA ILE A 109 -11.10 5.32 3.99
C ILE A 109 -9.75 4.84 3.46
N ILE A 110 -9.63 4.72 2.15
CA ILE A 110 -8.45 4.22 1.47
C ILE A 110 -7.70 5.41 0.89
N GLY A 111 -6.71 5.91 1.62
CA GLY A 111 -5.77 6.93 1.17
C GLY A 111 -4.66 6.34 0.30
N ILE A 112 -4.43 6.93 -0.86
CA ILE A 112 -3.39 6.53 -1.81
C ILE A 112 -2.57 7.77 -2.15
N GLY A 113 -1.26 7.67 -1.93
CA GLY A 113 -0.27 8.68 -2.31
C GLY A 113 0.74 8.08 -3.28
N LEU A 114 0.87 8.66 -4.48
CA LEU A 114 1.85 8.25 -5.48
C LEU A 114 2.72 9.44 -5.90
N ASN A 115 4.00 9.15 -6.07
CA ASN A 115 4.96 10.07 -6.65
C ASN A 115 4.94 9.90 -8.18
N VAL A 116 4.32 10.84 -8.89
CA VAL A 116 4.13 10.72 -10.34
C VAL A 116 5.26 11.44 -11.07
N ASN A 117 5.25 12.77 -11.05
CA ASN A 117 6.19 13.60 -11.79
C ASN A 117 7.27 14.25 -10.91
N ASN A 118 7.38 13.87 -9.64
CA ASN A 118 8.39 14.40 -8.72
C ASN A 118 9.81 14.10 -9.22
N GLU A 119 10.71 15.08 -9.10
CA GLU A 119 12.11 14.93 -9.53
C GLU A 119 13.09 15.05 -8.35
N PHE A 120 12.63 15.62 -7.23
CA PHE A 120 13.43 15.85 -6.04
C PHE A 120 12.65 15.51 -4.77
N PHE A 121 13.32 14.88 -3.81
CA PHE A 121 12.75 14.49 -2.53
C PHE A 121 13.67 14.89 -1.37
N PRO A 122 13.44 16.05 -0.74
CA PRO A 122 14.28 16.52 0.37
C PRO A 122 14.23 15.54 1.55
N GLY A 123 15.39 15.05 2.00
CA GLY A 123 15.49 14.17 3.19
C GLY A 123 14.94 12.76 3.02
N LEU A 124 14.58 12.33 1.79
CA LEU A 124 14.01 11.01 1.51
C LEU A 124 14.84 10.27 0.45
N PRO A 125 16.05 9.76 0.79
CA PRO A 125 17.00 9.21 -0.18
C PRO A 125 16.50 7.94 -0.90
N HIS A 126 15.54 7.23 -0.31
CA HIS A 126 14.94 6.02 -0.88
C HIS A 126 13.62 6.29 -1.60
N ALA A 127 13.22 7.55 -1.80
CA ALA A 127 12.06 7.89 -2.61
C ALA A 127 12.40 7.89 -4.12
N SER A 128 11.40 7.59 -4.93
CA SER A 128 11.41 7.70 -6.39
C SER A 128 10.03 8.14 -6.86
N SER A 129 9.89 8.34 -8.17
CA SER A 129 8.64 8.65 -8.84
C SER A 129 8.50 7.85 -10.14
N MET A 130 7.33 7.91 -10.76
CA MET A 130 7.14 7.37 -12.11
C MET A 130 8.09 8.04 -13.11
N LYS A 131 8.23 9.38 -13.03
CA LYS A 131 9.15 10.18 -13.86
C LYS A 131 10.61 9.76 -13.68
N LEU A 132 11.10 9.63 -12.45
CA LEU A 132 12.48 9.21 -12.19
C LEU A 132 12.73 7.75 -12.61
N SER A 133 11.71 6.90 -12.57
CA SER A 133 11.84 5.48 -12.95
C SER A 133 11.86 5.25 -14.47
N SER A 134 11.13 6.07 -15.23
CA SER A 134 10.89 5.88 -16.67
C SER A 134 11.52 6.95 -17.57
N GLY A 135 11.85 8.12 -17.03
CA GLY A 135 12.21 9.33 -17.78
C GLY A 135 11.00 10.09 -18.37
N GLN A 136 9.79 9.53 -18.32
CA GLN A 136 8.60 10.05 -18.98
C GLN A 136 7.75 10.94 -18.08
N HIS A 137 7.07 11.93 -18.66
CA HIS A 137 6.07 12.73 -17.95
C HIS A 137 4.69 12.10 -18.11
N TYR A 138 3.87 12.11 -17.06
CA TYR A 138 2.57 11.46 -17.05
C TYR A 138 1.43 12.41 -16.72
N THR A 139 0.27 12.16 -17.33
CA THR A 139 -0.98 12.85 -17.00
C THR A 139 -1.60 12.27 -15.74
N ILE A 140 -1.60 13.05 -14.65
CA ILE A 140 -2.04 12.57 -13.32
C ILE A 140 -3.50 12.09 -13.32
N SER A 141 -4.41 12.79 -14.03
CA SER A 141 -5.83 12.40 -14.10
C SER A 141 -6.02 11.04 -14.78
N GLU A 142 -5.25 10.74 -15.82
CA GLU A 142 -5.31 9.44 -16.50
C GLU A 142 -4.89 8.29 -15.56
N ILE A 143 -3.83 8.51 -14.78
CA ILE A 143 -3.37 7.55 -13.77
C ILE A 143 -4.46 7.37 -12.70
N LEU A 144 -5.03 8.46 -12.20
CA LEU A 144 -6.10 8.43 -11.19
C LEU A 144 -7.28 7.58 -11.65
N ASP A 145 -7.83 7.85 -12.84
CA ASP A 145 -9.02 7.16 -13.35
C ASP A 145 -8.77 5.66 -13.52
N LYS A 146 -7.61 5.29 -14.07
CA LYS A 146 -7.21 3.89 -14.24
C LYS A 146 -7.01 3.19 -12.89
N ILE A 147 -6.38 3.86 -11.91
CA ILE A 147 -6.17 3.29 -10.57
C ILE A 147 -7.51 3.09 -9.86
N ILE A 148 -8.41 4.08 -9.85
CA ILE A 148 -9.72 3.94 -9.20
C ILE A 148 -10.45 2.73 -9.78
N CYS A 149 -10.55 2.65 -11.11
CA CYS A 149 -11.22 1.54 -11.78
C CYS A 149 -10.59 0.19 -11.41
N ARG A 150 -9.25 0.09 -11.39
CA ARG A 150 -8.58 -1.17 -11.06
C ARG A 150 -8.72 -1.53 -9.58
N VAL A 151 -8.55 -0.58 -8.69
CA VAL A 151 -8.68 -0.79 -7.24
C VAL A 151 -10.09 -1.24 -6.89
N LEU A 152 -11.14 -0.59 -7.41
CA LEU A 152 -12.53 -1.02 -7.18
C LEU A 152 -12.79 -2.44 -7.68
N LYS A 153 -12.24 -2.81 -8.86
CA LYS A 153 -12.32 -4.19 -9.36
C LYS A 153 -11.63 -5.21 -8.43
N LYS A 154 -10.50 -4.84 -7.80
CA LYS A 154 -9.80 -5.71 -6.85
C LYS A 154 -10.54 -5.80 -5.51
N LEU A 155 -11.12 -4.70 -5.04
CA LEU A 155 -11.94 -4.67 -3.83
C LEU A 155 -13.20 -5.53 -3.98
N ALA A 156 -13.82 -5.56 -5.16
CA ALA A 156 -14.94 -6.46 -5.44
C ALA A 156 -14.58 -7.95 -5.27
N LEU A 157 -13.31 -8.34 -5.50
CA LEU A 157 -12.85 -9.70 -5.23
C LEU A 157 -12.80 -10.01 -3.72
N VAL A 158 -12.50 -9.01 -2.89
CA VAL A 158 -12.54 -9.13 -1.41
C VAL A 158 -13.98 -9.36 -0.97
N GLU A 159 -14.92 -8.56 -1.49
CA GLU A 159 -16.36 -8.70 -1.18
C GLU A 159 -16.93 -10.05 -1.63
N SER A 160 -16.43 -10.60 -2.74
CA SER A 160 -16.78 -11.95 -3.21
C SER A 160 -16.04 -13.09 -2.48
N GLY A 161 -15.25 -12.79 -1.43
CA GLY A 161 -14.52 -13.80 -0.65
C GLY A 161 -13.40 -14.51 -1.40
N LEU A 162 -12.91 -13.95 -2.52
CA LEU A 162 -11.85 -14.54 -3.35
C LEU A 162 -10.44 -14.30 -2.75
N TYR A 163 -10.30 -14.52 -1.44
CA TYR A 163 -9.10 -14.20 -0.67
C TYR A 163 -7.87 -14.95 -1.14
N GLN A 164 -7.98 -16.23 -1.50
CA GLN A 164 -6.84 -17.00 -1.98
C GLN A 164 -6.23 -16.41 -3.25
N LYS A 165 -7.07 -15.91 -4.17
CA LYS A 165 -6.62 -15.26 -5.41
C LYS A 165 -5.86 -13.97 -5.11
N ILE A 166 -6.38 -13.15 -4.19
CA ILE A 166 -5.74 -11.91 -3.75
C ILE A 166 -4.42 -12.21 -3.05
N HIS A 167 -4.41 -13.21 -2.16
CA HIS A 167 -3.23 -13.66 -1.43
C HIS A 167 -2.11 -14.04 -2.39
N THR A 168 -2.38 -14.92 -3.37
CA THR A 168 -1.40 -15.34 -4.37
C THR A 168 -0.86 -14.15 -5.17
N GLN A 169 -1.73 -13.29 -5.71
CA GLN A 169 -1.31 -12.12 -6.48
C GLN A 169 -0.44 -11.15 -5.66
N TYR A 170 -0.79 -10.93 -4.40
CA TYR A 170 -0.02 -10.07 -3.51
C TYR A 170 1.37 -10.66 -3.23
N HIS A 171 1.47 -11.98 -3.01
CA HIS A 171 2.74 -12.65 -2.71
C HIS A 171 3.72 -12.64 -3.88
N GLU A 172 3.24 -12.61 -5.13
CA GLU A 172 4.10 -12.40 -6.31
C GLU A 172 4.71 -10.99 -6.36
N LEU A 173 4.04 -10.02 -5.75
CA LEU A 173 4.47 -8.63 -5.68
C LEU A 173 5.33 -8.32 -4.45
N LEU A 174 5.41 -9.22 -3.45
CA LEU A 174 6.16 -8.95 -2.23
C LEU A 174 7.62 -8.59 -2.50
N PHE A 175 8.03 -7.47 -1.92
CA PHE A 175 9.39 -6.97 -2.00
C PHE A 175 10.36 -7.88 -1.26
N MET A 176 11.47 -8.24 -1.91
CA MET A 176 12.53 -9.11 -1.38
C MET A 176 12.06 -10.50 -0.88
N LYS A 177 10.90 -10.98 -1.32
CA LYS A 177 10.45 -12.35 -1.05
C LYS A 177 11.48 -13.37 -1.53
N GLU A 178 11.72 -14.41 -0.73
CA GLU A 178 12.70 -15.48 -0.97
C GLU A 178 14.16 -15.01 -1.07
N LYS A 179 14.48 -13.81 -0.55
CA LYS A 179 15.86 -13.31 -0.47
C LYS A 179 16.26 -13.10 0.99
N ILE A 180 17.53 -13.38 1.30
CA ILE A 180 18.12 -13.03 2.59
C ILE A 180 18.16 -11.51 2.69
N GLN A 181 17.63 -10.98 3.79
CA GLN A 181 17.62 -9.55 4.12
C GLN A 181 18.02 -9.38 5.58
N VAL A 182 18.57 -8.20 5.90
CA VAL A 182 18.85 -7.81 7.28
C VAL A 182 17.64 -7.05 7.82
N PHE A 183 17.15 -7.49 8.97
CA PHE A 183 16.10 -6.83 9.74
C PHE A 183 16.68 -6.20 10.99
N GLU A 184 15.99 -5.19 11.52
CA GLU A 184 16.22 -4.64 12.86
C GLU A 184 14.91 -4.73 13.66
N ASP A 185 14.95 -5.30 14.85
CA ASP A 185 13.81 -5.41 15.77
C ASP A 185 13.62 -4.12 16.62
N LEU A 186 12.61 -4.13 17.50
CA LEU A 186 12.35 -3.04 18.44
C LEU A 186 13.52 -2.78 19.42
N SER A 187 14.27 -3.82 19.75
CA SER A 187 15.44 -3.78 20.65
C SER A 187 16.72 -3.36 19.95
N LYS A 188 16.66 -2.97 18.67
CA LYS A 188 17.82 -2.59 17.83
C LYS A 188 18.76 -3.74 17.48
N ASN A 189 18.34 -4.99 17.71
CA ASN A 189 19.10 -6.15 17.28
C ASN A 189 18.92 -6.35 15.78
N ARG A 190 20.02 -6.65 15.11
CA ARG A 190 20.00 -7.00 13.68
C ARG A 190 20.10 -8.49 13.49
N PHE A 191 19.31 -9.02 12.58
CA PHE A 191 19.32 -10.44 12.24
C PHE A 191 19.04 -10.64 10.75
N ASN A 192 19.53 -11.75 10.21
CA ASN A 192 19.19 -12.16 8.86
C ASN A 192 17.86 -12.90 8.86
N GLY A 193 17.08 -12.69 7.81
CA GLY A 193 15.86 -13.45 7.58
C GLY A 193 15.46 -13.46 6.12
N VAL A 194 14.56 -14.37 5.78
CA VAL A 194 13.98 -14.48 4.44
C VAL A 194 12.48 -14.23 4.53
N VAL A 195 11.98 -13.22 3.80
CA VAL A 195 10.53 -13.00 3.70
C VAL A 195 9.90 -14.16 2.96
N LYS A 196 9.00 -14.89 3.63
CA LYS A 196 8.23 -15.99 3.05
C LYS A 196 6.84 -15.58 2.61
N GLY A 197 6.24 -14.61 3.30
CA GLY A 197 4.89 -14.19 2.98
C GLY A 197 4.31 -13.24 4.01
N VAL A 198 3.00 -13.13 3.96
CA VAL A 198 2.16 -12.38 4.89
C VAL A 198 0.95 -13.24 5.20
N THR A 199 0.62 -13.37 6.49
CA THR A 199 -0.55 -14.13 6.95
C THR A 199 -1.85 -13.47 6.48
N SER A 200 -2.98 -14.17 6.62
CA SER A 200 -4.30 -13.64 6.24
C SER A 200 -4.70 -12.39 7.03
N ASP A 201 -4.29 -12.32 8.30
CA ASP A 201 -4.50 -11.19 9.21
C ASP A 201 -3.44 -10.08 9.07
N GLY A 202 -2.43 -10.27 8.21
CA GLY A 202 -1.53 -9.20 7.80
C GLY A 202 -0.15 -9.17 8.45
N LEU A 203 0.26 -10.20 9.20
CA LEU A 203 1.58 -10.31 9.82
C LEU A 203 2.64 -10.74 8.80
N LEU A 204 3.83 -10.14 8.86
CA LEU A 204 4.96 -10.51 8.00
C LEU A 204 5.56 -11.85 8.46
N GLN A 205 5.69 -12.82 7.55
CA GLN A 205 6.33 -14.11 7.81
C GLN A 205 7.80 -14.08 7.38
N VAL A 206 8.71 -14.29 8.33
CA VAL A 206 10.16 -14.30 8.10
C VAL A 206 10.75 -15.63 8.58
N LEU A 207 11.43 -16.33 7.68
CA LEU A 207 12.25 -17.49 8.03
C LEU A 207 13.56 -17.01 8.63
N LEU A 208 13.86 -17.43 9.85
CA LEU A 208 15.07 -17.11 10.59
C LEU A 208 16.17 -18.15 10.33
N GLU A 209 17.40 -17.85 10.76
CA GLU A 209 18.54 -18.78 10.70
C GLU A 209 18.32 -20.08 11.49
N SER A 210 17.44 -20.05 12.49
CA SER A 210 17.01 -21.24 13.25
C SER A 210 16.03 -22.16 12.50
N GLU A 211 15.81 -21.90 11.20
CA GLU A 211 14.86 -22.59 10.31
C GLU A 211 13.37 -22.45 10.69
N ASN A 212 13.08 -21.63 11.69
CA ASN A 212 11.72 -21.35 12.13
C ASN A 212 11.14 -20.13 11.38
N ILE A 213 9.85 -20.19 11.04
CA ILE A 213 9.12 -19.03 10.55
C ILE A 213 8.54 -18.27 11.75
N GLN A 214 8.99 -17.03 11.92
CA GLN A 214 8.40 -16.10 12.88
C GLN A 214 7.48 -15.11 12.16
N THR A 215 6.41 -14.70 12.84
CA THR A 215 5.51 -13.64 12.38
C THR A 215 5.83 -12.33 13.09
N PHE A 216 5.67 -11.22 12.40
CA PHE A 216 5.89 -9.88 12.92
C PHE A 216 4.74 -8.95 12.55
N ASP A 217 4.25 -8.21 13.53
CA ASP A 217 3.27 -7.13 13.34
C ASP A 217 3.97 -5.81 12.96
N LEU A 218 3.17 -4.80 12.65
CA LEU A 218 3.59 -3.47 12.24
C LEU A 218 4.60 -2.88 13.23
N LYS A 219 5.73 -2.40 12.69
CA LYS A 219 6.88 -1.82 13.44
C LYS A 219 7.64 -2.78 14.35
N GLU A 220 7.26 -4.05 14.49
CA GLU A 220 8.07 -5.00 15.27
C GLU A 220 9.43 -5.26 14.61
N VAL A 221 9.49 -5.16 13.28
CA VAL A 221 10.71 -5.24 12.49
C VAL A 221 10.73 -4.19 11.38
N LYS A 222 11.93 -3.81 10.95
CA LYS A 222 12.16 -3.03 9.74
C LYS A 222 13.27 -3.64 8.89
N PHE A 223 13.18 -3.44 7.57
CA PHE A 223 14.28 -3.72 6.65
C PHE A 223 15.42 -2.72 6.88
N CYS A 224 16.64 -3.24 7.00
CA CYS A 224 17.87 -2.45 6.87
C CYS A 224 18.22 -2.39 5.38
N LEU A 225 17.81 -1.31 4.71
CA LEU A 225 18.10 -1.04 3.29
C LEU A 225 19.27 -0.08 3.12
#